data_AF-A0A7S3LCI1-F1
#
_entry.id   AF-A0A7S3LCI1-F1
#
_cell.length_a   1.000
_cell.length_b   1.000
_cell.length_c   1.000
_cell.angle_alpha   90.00
_cell.angle_beta   90.00
_cell.angle_gamma   90.00
#
_symmetry.space_group_name_H-M   'P 1'
#
loop_
_entity.id
_entity.type
_entity.pdbx_description
1 polymer ?
#
loop_
_entity_poly.entity_id
_entity_poly.type
_entity_poly.pdbx_seq_one_letter_code
_entity_poly.pdbx_strand_id
1 'polypeptide(L)'
;FSWWWTEQDLGMRQRAMKVLESGQLEFVTGGWVMPDEANSQIYALEIQMQEGHTWIRENLGPQYVPKYGWSIDPFGYSPTIPYVLSNFNFEGILIQRVHYAVKKELAKRKHLEFYWRQTWDEDGTHDMFTHVMPFYSY
;
A
#
# COMPACT_ATOMS: atom_id res chain seq x y z
N PHE A 1 -5.92 -13.28 -1.99
CA PHE A 1 -5.68 -13.69 -3.38
C PHE A 1 -4.95 -15.03 -3.47
N SER A 2 -3.87 -15.23 -2.69
CA SER A 2 -3.10 -16.49 -2.66
C SER A 2 -3.94 -17.75 -2.49
N TRP A 3 -4.88 -17.74 -1.54
CA TRP A 3 -5.80 -18.87 -1.34
C TRP A 3 -6.61 -19.17 -2.60
N TRP A 4 -7.34 -18.17 -3.11
CA TRP A 4 -8.13 -18.31 -4.34
C TRP A 4 -7.29 -18.88 -5.49
N TRP A 5 -6.06 -18.37 -5.69
CA TRP A 5 -5.15 -18.84 -6.74
C TRP A 5 -4.87 -20.34 -6.65
N THR A 6 -4.61 -20.85 -5.44
CA THR A 6 -4.34 -22.27 -5.19
C THR A 6 -5.50 -23.17 -5.60
N GLU A 7 -6.73 -22.72 -5.41
CA GLU A 7 -7.95 -23.48 -5.74
C GLU A 7 -8.30 -23.44 -7.24
N GLN A 8 -7.71 -22.54 -8.02
CA GLN A 8 -8.04 -22.39 -9.43
C GLN A 8 -7.33 -23.41 -10.34
N ASP A 9 -8.03 -23.84 -11.38
CA ASP A 9 -7.46 -24.62 -12.47
C ASP A 9 -6.51 -23.78 -13.37
N LEU A 10 -5.74 -24.46 -14.22
CA LEU A 10 -4.79 -23.82 -15.13
C LEU A 10 -5.46 -22.83 -16.10
N GLY A 11 -6.68 -23.14 -16.58
CA GLY A 11 -7.39 -22.28 -17.51
C GLY A 11 -7.84 -20.97 -16.86
N MET A 12 -8.28 -21.01 -15.61
CA MET A 12 -8.63 -19.83 -14.82
C MET A 12 -7.40 -19.00 -14.46
N ARG A 13 -6.31 -19.65 -14.04
CA ARG A 13 -5.03 -18.94 -13.79
C ARG A 13 -4.52 -18.24 -15.05
N GLN A 14 -4.62 -18.86 -16.22
CA GLN A 14 -4.27 -18.21 -17.49
C GLN A 14 -5.15 -16.99 -17.80
N ARG A 15 -6.45 -17.04 -17.52
CA ARG A 15 -7.33 -15.87 -17.68
C ARG A 15 -6.97 -14.76 -16.71
N ALA A 16 -6.64 -15.10 -15.47
CA ALA A 16 -6.16 -14.15 -14.46
C ALA A 16 -4.85 -13.48 -14.90
N MET A 17 -3.91 -14.26 -15.45
CA MET A 17 -2.68 -13.70 -16.02
C MET A 17 -2.97 -12.76 -17.19
N LYS A 18 -3.91 -13.09 -18.09
CA LYS A 18 -4.29 -12.18 -19.19
C LYS A 18 -4.81 -10.83 -18.70
N VAL A 19 -5.62 -10.81 -17.63
CA VAL A 19 -6.12 -9.52 -17.11
C VAL A 19 -5.02 -8.73 -16.38
N LEU A 20 -4.07 -9.40 -15.73
CA LEU A 20 -2.86 -8.78 -15.17
C LEU A 20 -1.97 -8.19 -16.27
N GLU A 21 -1.66 -8.97 -17.31
CA GLU A 21 -0.85 -8.55 -18.46
C GLU A 21 -1.48 -7.36 -19.20
N SER A 22 -2.81 -7.32 -19.29
CA SER A 22 -3.54 -6.20 -19.91
C SER A 22 -3.69 -4.96 -19.00
N GLY A 23 -3.30 -5.05 -17.73
CA GLY A 23 -3.46 -3.96 -16.74
C GLY A 23 -4.90 -3.74 -16.25
N GLN A 24 -5.84 -4.65 -16.53
CA GLN A 24 -7.20 -4.58 -16.00
C GLN A 24 -7.29 -4.98 -14.53
N LEU A 25 -6.35 -5.83 -14.09
CA LEU A 25 -6.14 -6.17 -12.70
C LEU A 25 -4.76 -5.64 -12.30
N GLU A 26 -4.70 -4.92 -11.19
CA GLU A 26 -3.47 -4.42 -10.60
C GLU A 26 -3.49 -4.75 -9.10
N PHE A 27 -2.34 -5.16 -8.56
CA PHE A 27 -2.17 -5.27 -7.12
C PHE A 27 -1.76 -3.91 -6.56
N VAL A 28 -2.31 -3.55 -5.40
CA VAL A 28 -1.90 -2.38 -4.63
C VAL A 28 -1.42 -2.83 -3.25
N THR A 29 -0.37 -2.21 -2.72
CA THR A 29 0.38 -2.62 -1.51
C THR A 29 1.06 -3.98 -1.63
N GLY A 30 0.32 -5.04 -1.99
CA GLY A 30 0.86 -6.38 -2.18
C GLY A 30 1.30 -7.08 -0.90
N GLY A 31 1.01 -6.50 0.28
CA GLY A 31 1.20 -7.16 1.56
C GLY A 31 0.23 -8.34 1.72
N TRP A 32 0.52 -9.20 2.69
CA TRP A 32 -0.37 -10.30 3.06
C TRP A 32 -1.73 -9.79 3.54
N VAL A 33 -1.72 -8.63 4.21
CA VAL A 33 -2.90 -7.92 4.70
C VAL A 33 -2.76 -6.42 4.49
N MET A 34 -3.84 -5.68 4.73
CA MET A 34 -3.78 -4.26 5.07
C MET A 34 -3.66 -4.17 6.60
N PRO A 35 -2.46 -3.92 7.16
CA PRO A 35 -2.23 -4.09 8.59
C PRO A 35 -2.82 -2.94 9.41
N ASP A 36 -3.04 -3.20 10.70
CA ASP A 36 -3.21 -2.11 11.68
C ASP A 36 -1.92 -1.27 11.75
N GLU A 37 -2.06 0.04 11.93
CA GLU A 37 -0.95 0.98 12.02
C GLU A 37 -0.76 1.55 13.44
N ALA A 38 -1.66 1.23 14.38
CA ALA A 38 -1.59 1.71 15.76
C ALA A 38 -0.81 0.77 16.69
N ASN A 39 -1.06 -0.55 16.60
CA ASN A 39 -0.51 -1.54 17.53
C ASN A 39 0.58 -2.43 16.91
N SER A 40 0.66 -2.46 15.58
CA SER A 40 1.59 -3.31 14.86
C SER A 40 3.03 -2.87 15.06
N GLN A 41 3.89 -3.83 15.37
CA GLN A 41 5.32 -3.61 15.49
C GLN A 41 5.98 -3.64 14.11
N ILE A 42 7.04 -2.83 13.90
CA ILE A 42 7.66 -2.64 12.58
C ILE A 42 8.12 -3.94 11.90
N TYR A 43 8.68 -4.92 12.63
CA TYR A 43 9.09 -6.20 12.02
C TYR A 43 7.89 -7.01 11.56
N ALA A 44 6.75 -6.96 12.28
CA ALA A 44 5.53 -7.62 11.83
C ALA A 44 5.01 -6.98 10.53
N LEU A 45 5.13 -5.66 10.38
CA LEU A 45 4.78 -4.94 9.15
C LEU A 45 5.68 -5.36 7.98
N GLU A 46 6.99 -5.49 8.21
CA GLU A 46 7.94 -5.95 7.19
C GLU A 46 7.67 -7.42 6.78
N ILE A 47 7.46 -8.32 7.75
CA ILE A 47 7.20 -9.73 7.48
C ILE A 47 5.96 -9.91 6.62
N GLN A 48 4.84 -9.24 6.95
CA GLN A 48 3.62 -9.39 6.16
C GLN A 48 3.77 -8.78 4.75
N MET A 49 4.58 -7.73 4.57
CA MET A 49 4.91 -7.18 3.25
C MET A 49 5.74 -8.19 2.44
N GLN A 50 6.79 -8.74 3.05
CA GLN A 50 7.68 -9.73 2.41
C GLN A 50 6.91 -10.98 1.99
N GLU A 51 6.01 -11.49 2.83
CA GLU A 51 5.20 -12.66 2.54
C GLU A 51 4.36 -12.46 1.25
N GLY A 52 3.63 -11.34 1.19
CA GLY A 52 2.80 -11.02 0.03
C GLY A 52 3.62 -10.76 -1.25
N HIS A 53 4.72 -10.01 -1.15
CA HIS A 53 5.60 -9.73 -2.30
C HIS A 53 6.33 -10.97 -2.80
N THR A 54 6.76 -11.86 -1.92
CA THR A 54 7.38 -13.14 -2.28
C THR A 54 6.37 -13.99 -3.03
N TRP A 55 5.14 -14.09 -2.51
CA TRP A 55 4.07 -14.84 -3.17
C TRP A 55 3.79 -14.31 -4.59
N ILE A 56 3.66 -12.99 -4.76
CA ILE A 56 3.43 -12.36 -6.07
C ILE A 56 4.59 -12.67 -7.02
N ARG A 57 5.84 -12.50 -6.55
CA ARG A 57 7.04 -12.70 -7.36
C ARG A 57 7.16 -14.13 -7.87
N GLU A 58 6.88 -15.11 -7.02
CA GLU A 58 7.02 -16.53 -7.34
C GLU A 58 5.88 -17.06 -8.22
N ASN A 59 4.66 -16.55 -8.05
CA ASN A 59 3.48 -17.09 -8.73
C ASN A 59 3.09 -16.32 -9.99
N LEU A 60 3.30 -15.00 -9.99
CA LEU A 60 2.82 -14.10 -11.04
C LEU A 60 3.99 -13.46 -11.79
N GLY A 61 5.10 -13.19 -11.10
CA GLY A 61 6.33 -12.62 -11.65
C GLY A 61 6.73 -11.31 -10.97
N PRO A 62 8.02 -10.95 -10.99
CA PRO A 62 8.56 -9.78 -10.29
C PRO A 62 7.96 -8.44 -10.77
N GLN A 63 7.54 -8.36 -12.03
CA GLN A 63 6.95 -7.15 -12.61
C GLN A 63 5.57 -6.78 -12.04
N TYR A 64 4.92 -7.71 -11.34
CA TYR A 64 3.61 -7.48 -10.73
C TYR A 64 3.71 -7.12 -9.24
N VAL A 65 4.93 -7.05 -8.69
CA VAL A 65 5.13 -6.50 -7.34
C VAL A 65 4.78 -5.02 -7.37
N PRO A 66 3.83 -4.56 -6.54
CA PRO A 66 3.28 -3.22 -6.64
C PRO A 66 4.23 -2.15 -6.15
N LYS A 67 4.04 -0.93 -6.67
CA LYS A 67 4.81 0.27 -6.30
C LYS A 67 3.99 1.34 -5.58
N TYR A 68 2.68 1.17 -5.51
CA TYR A 68 1.77 2.10 -4.88
C TYR A 68 1.02 1.41 -3.75
N GLY A 69 0.98 2.07 -2.60
CA GLY A 69 0.31 1.62 -1.40
C GLY A 69 -1.15 2.08 -1.39
N TRP A 70 -2.01 1.25 -0.82
CA TRP A 70 -3.42 1.50 -0.62
C TRP A 70 -3.82 1.05 0.78
N SER A 71 -4.09 2.02 1.66
CA SER A 71 -4.39 1.80 3.08
C SER A 71 -5.66 2.57 3.47
N ILE A 72 -6.83 1.99 3.20
CA ILE A 72 -8.11 2.70 3.34
C ILE A 72 -8.86 2.44 4.66
N ASP A 73 -8.51 1.38 5.38
CA ASP A 73 -9.28 0.93 6.55
C ASP A 73 -8.56 0.86 7.91
N PRO A 74 -7.24 1.12 8.06
CA PRO A 74 -6.66 1.27 9.40
C PRO A 74 -7.23 2.47 10.16
N PHE A 75 -7.45 2.33 11.46
CA PHE A 75 -8.08 3.36 12.29
C PHE A 75 -7.09 4.44 12.74
N GLY A 76 -6.64 5.25 11.79
CA GLY A 76 -5.53 6.19 11.96
C GLY A 76 -4.26 5.63 11.32
N TYR A 77 -3.30 6.51 11.06
CA TYR A 77 -2.10 6.17 10.28
C TYR A 77 -0.84 6.54 11.04
N SER A 78 0.22 5.78 10.79
CA SER A 78 1.53 5.95 11.39
C SER A 78 2.58 6.30 10.33
N PRO A 79 3.52 7.23 10.60
CA PRO A 79 4.64 7.50 9.69
C PRO A 79 5.54 6.28 9.48
N THR A 80 5.41 5.22 10.29
CA THR A 80 6.10 3.94 10.11
C THR A 80 5.77 3.27 8.78
N ILE A 81 4.54 3.35 8.27
CA ILE A 81 4.20 2.73 6.98
C ILE A 81 4.93 3.40 5.81
N PRO A 82 4.91 4.73 5.64
CA PRO A 82 5.76 5.43 4.67
C PRO A 82 7.23 5.02 4.73
N TYR A 83 7.80 4.90 5.95
CA TYR A 83 9.17 4.46 6.13
C TYR A 83 9.38 3.02 5.62
N VAL A 84 8.55 2.08 6.05
CA VAL A 84 8.62 0.69 5.59
C VAL A 84 8.48 0.64 4.07
N LEU A 85 7.46 1.27 3.49
CA LEU A 85 7.23 1.28 2.06
C LEU A 85 8.40 1.87 1.25
N SER A 86 9.06 2.91 1.76
CA SER A 86 10.25 3.48 1.10
C SER A 86 11.35 2.43 0.91
N ASN A 87 11.54 1.53 1.90
CA ASN A 87 12.52 0.44 1.83
C ASN A 87 12.11 -0.69 0.85
N PHE A 88 10.85 -0.70 0.40
CA PHE A 88 10.34 -1.62 -0.62
C PHE A 88 10.21 -0.95 -2.01
N ASN A 89 10.84 0.22 -2.22
CA ASN A 89 10.81 0.99 -3.46
C ASN A 89 9.41 1.44 -3.90
N PHE A 90 8.55 1.74 -2.94
CA PHE A 90 7.26 2.36 -3.25
C PHE A 90 7.45 3.82 -3.65
N GLU A 91 6.62 4.25 -4.59
CA GLU A 91 6.63 5.61 -5.12
C GLU A 91 5.54 6.49 -4.48
N GLY A 92 4.50 5.86 -3.91
CA GLY A 92 3.46 6.57 -3.18
C GLY A 92 2.52 5.67 -2.39
N ILE A 93 1.70 6.28 -1.53
CA ILE A 93 0.64 5.63 -0.76
C ILE A 93 -0.63 6.47 -0.74
N LEU A 94 -1.78 5.80 -0.75
CA LEU A 94 -3.07 6.40 -0.45
C LEU A 94 -3.56 5.99 0.94
N ILE A 95 -4.07 6.98 1.69
CA ILE A 95 -4.67 6.81 3.01
C ILE A 95 -6.06 7.46 3.09
N GLN A 96 -6.88 7.02 4.05
CA GLN A 96 -8.29 7.41 4.16
C GLN A 96 -8.72 7.87 5.56
N ARG A 97 -8.72 7.03 6.60
CA ARG A 97 -9.26 7.31 7.94
C ARG A 97 -8.49 8.34 8.79
N VAL A 98 -8.18 9.49 8.21
CA VAL A 98 -7.65 10.69 8.89
C VAL A 98 -8.81 11.47 9.52
N HIS A 99 -8.58 12.08 10.69
CA HIS A 99 -9.60 12.86 11.40
C HIS A 99 -10.28 13.90 10.50
N TYR A 100 -11.60 14.01 10.55
CA TYR A 100 -12.39 14.86 9.63
C TYR A 100 -11.96 16.33 9.65
N ALA A 101 -11.56 16.86 10.81
CA ALA A 101 -11.07 18.24 10.93
C ALA A 101 -9.74 18.44 10.19
N VAL A 102 -8.85 17.43 10.20
CA VAL A 102 -7.59 17.44 9.47
C VAL A 102 -7.86 17.38 7.97
N LYS A 103 -8.73 16.48 7.51
CA LYS A 103 -9.18 16.43 6.10
C LYS A 103 -9.71 17.77 5.63
N LYS A 104 -10.59 18.41 6.43
CA LYS A 104 -11.16 19.73 6.12
C LYS A 104 -10.08 20.80 6.00
N GLU A 105 -9.10 20.80 6.89
CA GLU A 105 -8.02 21.79 6.87
C GLU A 105 -7.07 21.59 5.68
N LEU A 106 -6.64 20.35 5.43
CA LEU A 106 -5.80 20.02 4.28
C LEU A 106 -6.52 20.32 2.96
N ALA A 107 -7.81 19.96 2.85
CA ALA A 107 -8.61 20.22 1.65
C ALA A 107 -8.72 21.71 1.32
N LYS A 108 -8.94 22.58 2.32
CA LYS A 108 -8.98 24.04 2.13
C LYS A 108 -7.68 24.61 1.56
N ARG A 109 -6.55 24.02 1.93
CA ARG A 109 -5.21 24.44 1.49
C ARG A 109 -4.70 23.68 0.26
N LYS A 110 -5.47 22.71 -0.26
CA LYS A 110 -5.03 21.78 -1.32
C LYS A 110 -3.77 20.98 -0.93
N HIS A 111 -3.69 20.58 0.34
CA HIS A 111 -2.59 19.79 0.90
C HIS A 111 -3.01 18.35 1.24
N LEU A 112 -3.98 17.79 0.50
CA LEU A 112 -4.34 16.37 0.64
C LEU A 112 -3.28 15.46 -0.01
N GLU A 113 -2.41 16.02 -0.83
CA GLU A 113 -1.26 15.35 -1.43
C GLU A 113 0.01 16.02 -0.90
N PHE A 114 0.93 15.22 -0.38
CA PHE A 114 2.18 15.71 0.23
C PHE A 114 3.25 14.63 0.25
N TYR A 115 4.51 15.05 0.40
CA TYR A 115 5.60 14.13 0.75
C TYR A 115 5.60 13.92 2.27
N TRP A 116 5.34 12.70 2.69
CA TRP A 116 5.32 12.31 4.10
C TRP A 116 6.72 11.86 4.51
N ARG A 117 7.45 12.81 5.12
CA ARG A 117 8.83 12.65 5.59
C ARG A 117 8.89 12.15 7.03
N GLN A 118 9.91 11.35 7.36
CA GLN A 118 10.19 10.97 8.74
C GLN A 118 10.73 12.16 9.53
N THR A 119 10.41 12.26 10.83
CA THR A 119 10.78 13.45 11.62
C THR A 119 12.28 13.62 11.83
N TRP A 120 13.06 12.55 11.64
CA TRP A 120 14.53 12.53 11.74
C TRP A 120 15.24 12.51 10.37
N ASP A 121 14.48 12.44 9.28
CA ASP A 121 15.03 12.33 7.93
C ASP A 121 15.31 13.72 7.36
N GLU A 122 16.57 14.16 7.47
CA GLU A 122 16.98 15.50 7.03
C GLU A 122 17.12 15.60 5.49
N ASP A 123 17.56 14.52 4.85
CA ASP A 123 17.86 14.50 3.41
C ASP A 123 16.67 14.07 2.54
N GLY A 124 15.62 13.52 3.16
CA GLY A 124 14.41 13.09 2.46
C GLY A 124 14.55 11.74 1.79
N THR A 125 15.51 10.92 2.21
CA THR A 125 15.75 9.57 1.65
C THR A 125 14.51 8.68 1.76
N HIS A 126 13.68 8.89 2.78
CA HIS A 126 12.49 8.10 3.07
C HIS A 126 11.18 8.87 2.80
N ASP A 127 11.23 9.91 1.96
CA ASP A 127 10.04 10.65 1.55
C ASP A 127 9.08 9.75 0.77
N MET A 128 7.81 9.77 1.17
CA MET A 128 6.75 9.02 0.49
C MET A 128 5.65 9.96 0.00
N PHE A 129 5.39 9.99 -1.32
CA PHE A 129 4.24 10.70 -1.83
C PHE A 129 2.96 10.09 -1.24
N THR A 130 2.15 10.91 -0.59
CA THR A 130 0.96 10.46 0.14
C THR A 130 -0.26 11.21 -0.33
N HIS A 131 -1.31 10.47 -0.70
CA HIS A 131 -2.63 11.01 -1.02
C HIS A 131 -3.62 10.68 0.11
N VAL A 132 -4.27 11.70 0.65
CA VAL A 132 -5.37 11.56 1.62
C VAL A 132 -6.70 11.71 0.88
N MET A 133 -7.52 10.65 0.88
CA MET A 133 -8.88 10.75 0.35
C MET A 133 -9.67 11.85 1.10
N PRO A 134 -10.47 12.68 0.41
CA PRO A 134 -11.04 13.89 1.03
C PRO A 134 -12.26 13.65 1.92
N PHE A 135 -12.96 12.53 1.75
CA PHE A 135 -14.30 12.32 2.31
C PHE A 135 -14.34 11.32 3.46
N TYR A 136 -15.54 11.11 4.00
CA TYR A 136 -15.80 10.35 5.23
C TYR A 136 -15.53 8.85 5.09
N SER A 137 -15.87 8.26 3.95
CA SER A 137 -15.75 6.82 3.68
C SER A 137 -15.13 6.59 2.31
N TYR A 138 -14.57 5.40 2.13
CA TYR A 138 -13.87 4.96 0.92
C TYR A 138 -14.85 4.48 -0.16
#